data_AF-A0A9Q9BCG5-F1
#
_entry.id   AF-A0A9Q9BCG5-F1
#
_cell.length_a   1.000
_cell.length_b   1.000
_cell.length_c   1.000
_cell.angle_alpha   90.00
_cell.angle_beta   90.00
_cell.angle_gamma   90.00
#
_symmetry.space_group_name_H-M   'P 1'
#
loop_
_entity.id
_entity.type
_entity.pdbx_description
1 polymer ?
#
loop_
_entity_poly.entity_id
_entity_poly.type
_entity_poly.pdbx_seq_one_letter_code
_entity_poly.pdbx_strand_id
1 'polypeptide(L)'
;MNFVFILVLPLVFLLYASFSNEQGGKFAAFLFGILGGIAALIVVSFFSFSSLQISSSFAAHLWRFFFQYFFLNALFGLAFFFLISFSLSEETLSNSLSALFGIFSAVFAYLFYRNINTPDSTELILFLLIIAGTILIFDFVYYVLSANLTISMDFMVYAIAFISFIIFSLLGSYALANWYLSESLNMHIFVCGGMFLLGVVLNIIRNRL
;
A
#
# COMPACT_ATOMS: atom_id res chain seq x y z
N MET A 1 -4.17 21.70 -8.95
CA MET A 1 -4.62 20.46 -8.27
C MET A 1 -4.53 20.68 -6.76
N ASN A 2 -5.50 20.23 -5.96
CA ASN A 2 -5.56 20.55 -4.52
C ASN A 2 -4.42 19.88 -3.74
N PHE A 3 -3.53 20.68 -3.13
CA PHE A 3 -2.45 20.20 -2.26
C PHE A 3 -2.94 19.28 -1.12
N VAL A 4 -4.23 19.37 -0.78
CA VAL A 4 -4.93 18.53 0.19
C VAL A 4 -4.82 17.03 -0.10
N PHE A 5 -4.67 16.61 -1.36
CA PHE A 5 -4.58 15.18 -1.72
C PHE A 5 -3.43 14.47 -0.99
N ILE A 6 -2.30 15.14 -0.78
CA ILE A 6 -1.12 14.56 -0.11
C ILE A 6 -1.42 14.09 1.32
N LEU A 7 -2.44 14.68 1.96
CA LEU A 7 -2.85 14.37 3.33
C LEU A 7 -3.85 13.22 3.41
N VAL A 8 -4.42 12.76 2.28
CA VAL A 8 -5.50 11.75 2.30
C VAL A 8 -5.02 10.44 2.90
N LEU A 9 -3.87 9.91 2.48
CA LEU A 9 -3.37 8.64 3.02
C LEU A 9 -2.97 8.73 4.51
N PRO A 10 -2.26 9.79 4.96
CA PRO A 10 -2.06 10.04 6.39
C PRO A 10 -3.37 10.16 7.18
N LEU A 11 -4.41 10.80 6.63
CA LEU A 11 -5.71 10.91 7.29
C LEU A 11 -6.42 9.55 7.38
N VAL A 12 -6.36 8.73 6.32
CA VAL A 12 -6.87 7.35 6.35
C VAL A 12 -6.16 6.53 7.42
N PHE A 13 -4.83 6.69 7.56
CA PHE A 13 -4.06 6.08 8.64
C PHE A 13 -4.53 6.57 10.03
N LEU A 14 -4.72 7.88 10.22
CA LEU A 14 -5.18 8.41 11.50
C LEU A 14 -6.55 7.86 11.90
N LEU A 15 -7.47 7.76 10.92
CA LEU A 15 -8.76 7.12 11.12
C LEU A 15 -8.57 5.65 11.52
N TYR A 16 -7.79 4.90 10.75
CA TYR A 16 -7.45 3.51 11.06
C TYR A 16 -6.88 3.35 12.48
N ALA A 17 -5.87 4.13 12.84
CA ALA A 17 -5.19 4.07 14.13
C ALA A 17 -6.14 4.40 15.29
N SER A 18 -7.07 5.34 15.09
CA SER A 18 -8.06 5.74 16.09
C SER A 18 -9.14 4.69 16.37
N PHE A 19 -9.47 3.85 15.39
CA PHE A 19 -10.50 2.82 15.49
C PHE A 19 -9.94 1.40 15.65
N SER A 20 -8.63 1.20 15.53
CA SER A 20 -7.98 -0.10 15.72
C SER A 20 -7.72 -0.34 17.22
N ASN A 21 -8.11 -1.52 17.72
CA ASN A 21 -7.90 -1.95 19.11
C ASN A 21 -6.45 -2.36 19.45
N GLU A 22 -5.53 -2.30 18.48
CA GLU A 22 -4.11 -2.70 18.69
C GLU A 22 -3.36 -1.80 19.69
N GLN A 23 -2.37 -2.41 20.35
CA GLN A 23 -1.48 -1.84 21.37
C GLN A 23 -0.54 -0.74 20.83
N GLY A 24 0.16 -0.07 21.75
CA GLY A 24 0.96 1.14 21.49
C GLY A 24 2.06 0.98 20.43
N GLY A 25 2.50 2.10 19.84
CA GLY A 25 3.59 2.14 18.87
C GLY A 25 3.18 2.41 17.41
N LYS A 26 1.89 2.37 17.06
CA LYS A 26 1.36 2.62 15.70
C LYS A 26 1.91 3.87 15.03
N PHE A 27 1.93 4.99 15.76
CA PHE A 27 2.40 6.26 15.22
C PHE A 27 3.91 6.23 14.94
N ALA A 28 4.71 5.64 15.85
CA ALA A 28 6.14 5.46 15.64
C ALA A 28 6.41 4.56 14.43
N ALA A 29 5.67 3.45 14.31
CA ALA A 29 5.75 2.56 13.16
C ALA A 29 5.36 3.24 11.85
N PHE A 30 4.34 4.10 11.85
CA PHE A 30 4.00 4.94 10.70
C PHE A 30 5.15 5.88 10.32
N LEU A 31 5.79 6.55 11.28
CA LEU A 31 6.94 7.41 11.02
C LEU A 31 8.14 6.63 10.48
N PHE A 32 8.46 5.47 11.06
CA PHE A 32 9.48 4.57 10.52
C PHE A 32 9.10 4.04 9.14
N GLY A 33 7.80 3.83 8.89
CA GLY A 33 7.24 3.52 7.59
C GLY A 33 7.53 4.62 6.57
N ILE A 34 7.34 5.89 6.92
CA ILE A 34 7.68 7.03 6.03
C ILE A 34 9.17 6.99 5.68
N LEU A 35 10.05 6.82 6.68
CA LEU A 35 11.50 6.72 6.45
C LEU A 35 11.85 5.52 5.56
N GLY A 36 11.21 4.37 5.81
CA GLY A 36 11.33 3.17 4.98
C GLY A 36 10.83 3.39 3.56
N GLY A 37 9.74 4.14 3.36
CA GLY A 37 9.23 4.51 2.05
C GLY A 37 10.18 5.43 1.28
N ILE A 38 10.82 6.38 1.95
CA ILE A 38 11.85 7.23 1.35
C ILE A 38 13.07 6.37 0.94
N ALA A 39 13.55 5.50 1.83
CA ALA A 39 14.64 4.57 1.51
C ALA A 39 14.28 3.66 0.34
N ALA A 40 13.05 3.13 0.31
CA ALA A 40 12.55 2.30 -0.77
C ALA A 40 12.51 3.05 -2.09
N LEU A 41 12.00 4.29 -2.12
CA LEU A 41 12.00 5.13 -3.33
C LEU A 41 13.41 5.36 -3.88
N ILE A 42 14.40 5.59 -3.00
CA ILE A 42 15.80 5.73 -3.38
C ILE A 42 16.30 4.43 -4.02
N VAL A 43 16.06 3.28 -3.38
CA VAL A 43 16.49 1.97 -3.91
C VAL A 43 15.80 1.68 -5.25
N VAL A 44 14.49 1.90 -5.34
CA VAL A 44 13.69 1.69 -6.55
C VAL A 44 14.16 2.59 -7.69
N SER A 45 14.69 3.78 -7.41
CA SER A 45 15.22 4.69 -8.44
C SER A 45 16.41 4.14 -9.21
N PHE A 46 17.14 3.16 -8.66
CA PHE A 46 18.24 2.48 -9.34
C PHE A 46 17.76 1.42 -10.36
N PHE A 47 16.48 1.05 -10.35
CA PHE A 47 15.89 0.12 -11.32
C PHE A 47 15.38 0.89 -12.54
N SER A 48 15.90 0.58 -13.73
CA SER A 48 15.47 1.26 -14.96
C SER A 48 14.13 0.71 -15.46
N PHE A 49 13.05 1.46 -15.25
CA PHE A 49 11.73 1.17 -15.85
C PHE A 49 11.50 1.89 -17.19
N SER A 50 12.52 2.57 -17.74
CA SER A 50 12.42 3.41 -18.94
C SER A 50 11.95 2.64 -20.18
N SER A 51 12.38 1.39 -20.34
CA SER A 51 11.93 0.51 -21.44
C SER A 51 10.44 0.16 -21.37
N LEU A 52 9.86 0.15 -20.16
CA LEU A 52 8.43 -0.12 -19.94
C LEU A 52 7.56 1.13 -20.01
N GLN A 53 8.15 2.33 -20.10
CA GLN A 53 7.41 3.59 -20.16
C GLN A 53 6.89 3.95 -21.55
N ILE A 54 7.57 3.50 -22.61
CA ILE A 54 7.27 3.85 -24.02
C ILE A 54 6.51 2.73 -24.74
N SER A 55 6.18 1.64 -24.04
CA SER A 55 5.49 0.49 -24.64
C SER A 55 4.00 0.78 -24.82
N SER A 56 3.40 0.31 -25.92
CA SER A 56 1.94 0.22 -26.07
C SER A 56 1.35 -1.07 -25.47
N SER A 57 2.20 -1.93 -24.89
CA SER A 57 1.79 -3.22 -24.36
C SER A 57 1.14 -3.07 -22.98
N PHE A 58 -0.06 -3.64 -22.85
CA PHE A 58 -0.76 -3.78 -21.57
C PHE A 58 0.10 -4.44 -20.51
N ALA A 59 0.77 -5.54 -20.86
CA ALA A 59 1.61 -6.28 -19.93
C ALA A 59 2.79 -5.43 -19.42
N ALA A 60 3.38 -4.60 -20.29
CA ALA A 60 4.48 -3.71 -19.89
C ALA A 60 4.04 -2.69 -18.84
N HIS A 61 2.87 -2.07 -19.01
CA HIS A 61 2.33 -1.12 -18.03
C HIS A 61 1.85 -1.80 -16.74
N LEU A 62 1.27 -2.99 -16.82
CA LEU A 62 0.89 -3.77 -15.65
C LEU A 62 2.11 -4.06 -14.77
N TRP A 63 3.19 -4.58 -15.36
CA TRP A 63 4.41 -4.87 -14.62
C TRP A 63 5.11 -3.60 -14.12
N ARG A 64 5.09 -2.52 -14.92
CA ARG A 64 5.60 -1.22 -14.48
C ARG A 64 4.89 -0.76 -13.22
N PHE A 65 3.57 -0.66 -13.24
CA PHE A 65 2.80 -0.17 -12.09
C PHE A 65 2.97 -1.09 -10.87
N PHE A 66 2.90 -2.40 -11.06
CA PHE A 66 3.07 -3.37 -9.99
C PHE A 66 4.44 -3.27 -9.31
N PHE A 67 5.53 -3.36 -10.07
CA PHE A 67 6.87 -3.32 -9.50
C PHE A 67 7.28 -1.94 -9.00
N GLN A 68 7.05 -0.90 -9.80
CA GLN A 68 7.55 0.44 -9.53
C GLN A 68 6.80 1.11 -8.38
N TYR A 69 5.49 0.90 -8.27
CA TYR A 69 4.66 1.64 -7.31
C TYR A 69 4.23 0.81 -6.11
N PHE A 70 4.01 -0.50 -6.25
CA PHE A 70 3.51 -1.34 -5.16
C PHE A 70 4.57 -2.27 -4.57
N PHE A 71 4.97 -3.29 -5.34
CA PHE A 71 5.71 -4.44 -4.81
C PHE A 71 7.09 -4.06 -4.27
N LEU A 72 7.92 -3.35 -5.04
CA LEU A 72 9.28 -3.04 -4.59
C LEU A 72 9.28 -2.03 -3.44
N ASN A 73 8.35 -1.07 -3.44
CA ASN A 73 8.23 -0.11 -2.33
C ASN A 73 7.82 -0.80 -1.03
N ALA A 74 6.85 -1.72 -1.09
CA ALA A 74 6.46 -2.52 0.06
C ALA A 74 7.62 -3.41 0.52
N LEU A 75 8.27 -4.13 -0.40
CA LEU A 75 9.35 -5.07 -0.09
C LEU A 75 10.55 -4.37 0.58
N PHE A 76 11.09 -3.32 -0.04
CA PHE A 76 12.25 -2.61 0.50
C PHE A 76 11.89 -1.75 1.71
N GLY A 77 10.71 -1.12 1.71
CA GLY A 77 10.25 -0.31 2.82
C GLY A 77 10.03 -1.14 4.08
N LEU A 78 9.41 -2.32 3.96
CA LEU A 78 9.22 -3.24 5.07
C LEU A 78 10.53 -3.88 5.53
N ALA A 79 11.42 -4.25 4.61
CA ALA A 79 12.74 -4.75 4.98
C ALA A 79 13.51 -3.72 5.83
N PHE A 80 13.48 -2.45 5.44
CA PHE A 80 14.09 -1.36 6.20
C PHE A 80 13.41 -1.19 7.57
N PHE A 81 12.08 -1.18 7.61
CA PHE A 81 11.32 -1.09 8.85
C PHE A 81 11.66 -2.25 9.81
N PHE A 82 11.72 -3.49 9.33
CA PHE A 82 12.06 -4.65 10.16
C PHE A 82 13.50 -4.58 10.68
N LEU A 83 14.46 -4.12 9.89
CA LEU A 83 15.84 -3.95 10.35
C LEU A 83 15.94 -2.94 11.51
N ILE A 84 15.26 -1.79 11.40
CA ILE A 84 15.22 -0.78 12.47
C ILE A 84 14.50 -1.33 13.69
N SER A 85 13.32 -1.92 13.49
CA SER A 85 12.48 -2.35 14.60
C SER A 85 13.10 -3.54 15.36
N PHE A 86 13.82 -4.43 14.67
CA PHE A 86 14.59 -5.49 15.30
C PHE A 86 15.74 -4.94 16.16
N SER A 87 16.36 -3.84 15.73
CA SER A 87 17.38 -3.14 16.52
C SER A 87 16.83 -2.46 17.77
N LEU A 88 15.53 -2.15 17.82
CA LEU A 88 14.87 -1.43 18.90
C LEU A 88 14.06 -2.34 19.84
N SER A 89 14.05 -3.65 19.61
CA SER A 89 13.39 -4.69 20.42
C SER A 89 11.85 -4.57 20.56
N GLU A 90 11.20 -3.83 19.67
CA GLU A 90 9.75 -3.58 19.74
C GLU A 90 8.92 -4.66 19.02
N GLU A 91 7.61 -4.71 19.28
CA GLU A 91 6.63 -5.57 18.60
C GLU A 91 6.53 -5.23 17.10
N THR A 92 7.49 -5.75 16.31
CA THR A 92 7.70 -5.31 14.93
C THR A 92 6.61 -5.76 13.97
N LEU A 93 6.02 -6.95 14.19
CA LEU A 93 5.08 -7.55 13.24
C LEU A 93 3.67 -6.98 13.37
N SER A 94 3.17 -6.77 14.59
CA SER A 94 1.86 -6.14 14.84
C SER A 94 1.79 -4.73 14.25
N ASN A 95 2.90 -4.00 14.32
CA ASN A 95 2.98 -2.62 13.85
C ASN A 95 3.30 -2.46 12.35
N SER A 96 3.56 -3.55 11.64
CA SER A 96 3.92 -3.53 10.20
C SER A 96 2.86 -2.90 9.30
N LEU A 97 1.59 -2.93 9.72
CA LEU A 97 0.44 -2.33 9.02
C LEU A 97 0.50 -0.80 9.03
N SER A 98 0.80 -0.25 10.21
CA SER A 98 1.04 1.19 10.37
C SER A 98 2.26 1.62 9.56
N ALA A 99 3.31 0.79 9.52
CA ALA A 99 4.47 1.01 8.67
C ALA A 99 4.12 1.01 7.17
N LEU A 100 3.26 0.10 6.69
CA LEU A 100 2.78 0.10 5.31
C LEU A 100 2.07 1.40 4.94
N PHE A 101 1.19 1.92 5.81
CA PHE A 101 0.58 3.23 5.59
C PHE A 101 1.63 4.34 5.48
N GLY A 102 2.67 4.30 6.30
CA GLY A 102 3.79 5.25 6.24
C GLY A 102 4.58 5.16 4.93
N ILE A 103 4.97 3.95 4.54
CA ILE A 103 5.72 3.67 3.30
C ILE A 103 4.95 4.26 2.11
N PHE A 104 3.68 3.91 2.00
CA PHE A 104 2.86 4.34 0.89
C PHE A 104 2.47 5.82 0.94
N SER A 105 2.53 6.46 2.11
CA SER A 105 2.37 7.92 2.22
C SER A 105 3.55 8.64 1.57
N ALA A 106 4.77 8.14 1.75
CA ALA A 106 5.95 8.67 1.07
C ALA A 106 5.90 8.43 -0.45
N VAL A 107 5.52 7.23 -0.88
CA VAL A 107 5.34 6.89 -2.31
C VAL A 107 4.29 7.78 -2.95
N PHE A 108 3.15 7.98 -2.28
CA PHE A 108 2.08 8.84 -2.77
C PHE A 108 2.52 10.31 -2.88
N ALA A 109 3.24 10.83 -1.88
CA ALA A 109 3.79 12.18 -1.92
C ALA A 109 4.73 12.39 -3.12
N TYR A 110 5.57 11.39 -3.41
CA TYR A 110 6.44 11.40 -4.58
C TYR A 110 5.64 11.42 -5.91
N LEU A 111 4.62 10.57 -6.04
CA LEU A 111 3.75 10.53 -7.22
C LEU A 111 2.95 11.82 -7.40
N PHE A 112 2.44 12.37 -6.31
CA PHE A 112 1.74 13.66 -6.31
C PHE A 112 2.65 14.78 -6.81
N TYR A 113 3.89 14.84 -6.32
CA TYR A 113 4.86 15.85 -6.74
C TYR A 113 5.18 15.75 -8.25
N ARG A 114 5.36 14.52 -8.76
CA ARG A 114 5.64 14.28 -10.19
C ARG A 114 4.47 14.68 -11.10
N ASN A 115 3.24 14.54 -10.63
CA ASN A 115 2.02 14.81 -11.38
C ASN A 115 1.33 16.14 -10.99
N ILE A 116 2.01 17.03 -10.27
CA ILE A 116 1.37 18.26 -9.74
C ILE A 116 0.85 19.20 -10.85
N ASN A 117 1.49 19.14 -12.02
CA ASN A 117 1.17 19.96 -13.18
C ASN A 117 0.24 19.25 -14.18
N THR A 118 -0.18 18.00 -13.92
CA THR A 118 -1.11 17.30 -14.82
C THR A 118 -2.55 17.73 -14.51
N PRO A 119 -3.37 18.03 -15.55
CA PRO A 119 -4.72 18.53 -15.34
C PRO A 119 -5.69 17.46 -14.82
N ASP A 120 -5.40 16.16 -15.01
CA ASP A 120 -6.21 15.05 -14.54
C ASP A 120 -5.60 14.41 -13.28
N SER A 121 -6.37 14.36 -12.19
CA SER A 121 -6.00 13.74 -10.91
C SER A 121 -6.44 12.28 -10.77
N THR A 122 -7.04 11.70 -11.81
CA THR A 122 -7.64 10.35 -11.75
C THR A 122 -6.63 9.28 -11.33
N GLU A 123 -5.41 9.28 -11.88
CA GLU A 123 -4.37 8.32 -11.52
C GLU A 123 -4.12 8.30 -10.01
N LEU A 124 -4.00 9.48 -9.40
CA LEU A 124 -3.73 9.65 -7.98
C LEU A 124 -4.89 9.17 -7.11
N ILE A 125 -6.13 9.41 -7.55
CA ILE A 125 -7.34 8.94 -6.85
C ILE A 125 -7.42 7.40 -6.90
N LEU A 126 -7.24 6.81 -8.08
CA LEU A 126 -7.25 5.35 -8.24
C LEU A 126 -6.14 4.71 -7.40
N PHE A 127 -4.95 5.30 -7.40
CA PHE A 127 -3.83 4.83 -6.61
C PHE A 127 -4.11 4.86 -5.09
N LEU A 128 -4.70 5.96 -4.59
CA LEU A 128 -5.12 6.07 -3.18
C LEU A 128 -6.13 4.97 -2.80
N LEU A 129 -7.14 4.74 -3.64
CA LEU A 129 -8.16 3.72 -3.40
C LEU A 129 -7.56 2.31 -3.35
N ILE A 130 -6.65 2.00 -4.29
CA ILE A 130 -5.96 0.71 -4.34
C ILE A 130 -5.13 0.49 -3.07
N ILE A 131 -4.31 1.46 -2.67
CA ILE A 131 -3.43 1.32 -1.51
C ILE A 131 -4.24 1.15 -0.24
N ALA A 132 -5.18 2.07 0.01
CA ALA A 132 -5.98 2.03 1.23
C ALA A 132 -6.77 0.71 1.30
N GLY A 133 -7.40 0.30 0.20
CA GLY A 133 -8.11 -0.99 0.14
C GLY A 133 -7.19 -2.18 0.38
N THR A 134 -6.05 -2.23 -0.30
CA THR A 134 -5.10 -3.35 -0.21
C THR A 134 -4.52 -3.50 1.19
N ILE A 135 -4.14 -2.41 1.86
CA ILE A 135 -3.62 -2.44 3.23
C ILE A 135 -4.70 -2.95 4.21
N LEU A 136 -5.95 -2.48 4.08
CA LEU A 136 -7.05 -2.92 4.95
C LEU A 136 -7.44 -4.38 4.73
N ILE A 137 -7.44 -4.85 3.47
CA ILE A 137 -7.69 -6.27 3.17
C ILE A 137 -6.56 -7.13 3.76
N PHE A 138 -5.30 -6.71 3.57
CA PHE A 138 -4.14 -7.38 4.13
C PHE A 138 -4.22 -7.47 5.66
N ASP A 139 -4.60 -6.38 6.33
CA ASP A 139 -4.80 -6.33 7.78
C ASP A 139 -5.83 -7.37 8.25
N PHE A 140 -7.00 -7.41 7.61
CA PHE A 140 -8.02 -8.41 7.93
C PHE A 140 -7.52 -9.84 7.75
N VAL A 141 -6.83 -10.12 6.64
CA VAL A 141 -6.27 -11.45 6.36
C VAL A 141 -5.22 -11.82 7.41
N TYR A 142 -4.33 -10.89 7.76
CA TYR A 142 -3.33 -11.11 8.81
C TYR A 142 -4.00 -11.43 10.15
N TYR A 143 -5.00 -10.65 10.55
CA TYR A 143 -5.77 -10.87 11.79
C TYR A 143 -6.43 -12.25 11.85
N VAL A 144 -7.14 -12.64 10.78
CA VAL A 144 -7.79 -13.96 10.72
C VAL A 144 -6.78 -15.08 10.78
N LEU A 145 -5.66 -14.95 10.07
CA LEU A 145 -4.62 -15.97 10.06
C LEU A 145 -3.91 -16.05 11.43
N SER A 146 -3.59 -14.93 12.07
CA SER A 146 -2.96 -14.92 13.39
C SER A 146 -3.87 -15.49 14.48
N ALA A 147 -5.18 -15.28 14.38
CA ALA A 147 -6.14 -15.80 15.35
C ALA A 147 -6.41 -17.31 15.20
N ASN A 148 -6.30 -17.86 13.99
CA ASN A 148 -6.71 -19.24 13.71
C ASN A 148 -5.56 -20.22 13.45
N LEU A 149 -4.40 -19.74 13.00
CA LEU A 149 -3.24 -20.59 12.77
C LEU A 149 -2.39 -20.68 14.03
N THR A 150 -2.36 -21.86 14.64
CA THR A 150 -1.40 -22.20 15.72
C THR A 150 -0.02 -22.49 15.13
N ILE A 151 0.50 -21.59 14.30
CA ILE A 151 1.86 -21.67 13.77
C ILE A 151 2.78 -20.97 14.77
N SER A 152 3.86 -21.63 15.18
CA SER A 152 4.77 -21.13 16.22
C SER A 152 5.60 -19.91 15.81
N MET A 153 5.58 -19.51 14.53
CA MET A 153 6.32 -18.38 14.00
C MET A 153 5.39 -17.34 13.38
N ASP A 154 5.18 -16.22 14.07
CA ASP A 154 4.37 -15.08 13.62
C ASP A 154 4.79 -14.54 12.24
N PHE A 155 6.08 -14.67 11.92
CA PHE A 155 6.63 -14.29 10.62
C PHE A 155 6.09 -15.15 9.46
N MET A 156 5.82 -16.44 9.68
CA MET A 156 5.21 -17.28 8.64
C MET A 156 3.77 -16.88 8.37
N VAL A 157 3.01 -16.56 9.43
CA VAL A 157 1.65 -16.04 9.31
C VAL A 157 1.64 -14.74 8.51
N TYR A 158 2.57 -13.83 8.81
CA TYR A 158 2.77 -12.59 8.07
C TYR A 158 3.09 -12.85 6.58
N ALA A 159 4.03 -13.76 6.28
CA ALA A 159 4.41 -14.08 4.91
C ALA A 159 3.24 -14.66 4.09
N ILE A 160 2.40 -15.52 4.70
CA ILE A 160 1.19 -16.04 4.06
C ILE A 160 0.19 -14.91 3.83
N ALA A 161 -0.05 -14.06 4.83
CA ALA A 161 -0.94 -12.91 4.70
C ALA A 161 -0.45 -11.96 3.59
N PHE A 162 0.87 -11.77 3.44
CA PHE A 162 1.46 -10.87 2.46
C PHE A 162 1.18 -11.30 1.01
N ILE A 163 0.88 -12.58 0.76
CA ILE A 163 0.40 -13.04 -0.55
C ILE A 163 -0.89 -12.34 -0.94
N SER A 164 -1.80 -12.07 0.01
CA SER A 164 -3.02 -11.30 -0.27
C SER A 164 -2.69 -9.88 -0.72
N PHE A 165 -1.74 -9.21 -0.06
CA PHE A 165 -1.27 -7.89 -0.43
C PHE A 165 -0.73 -7.88 -1.87
N ILE A 166 0.05 -8.89 -2.26
CA ILE A 166 0.57 -9.05 -3.63
C ILE A 166 -0.57 -9.19 -4.65
N ILE A 167 -1.54 -10.07 -4.38
CA ILE A 167 -2.66 -10.33 -5.30
C ILE A 167 -3.50 -9.06 -5.53
N PHE A 168 -3.87 -8.38 -4.45
CA PHE A 168 -4.69 -7.16 -4.54
C PHE A 168 -3.90 -5.99 -5.15
N SER A 169 -2.60 -5.87 -4.88
CA SER A 169 -1.72 -4.90 -5.56
C SER A 169 -1.63 -5.17 -7.06
N LEU A 170 -1.58 -6.44 -7.48
CA LEU A 170 -1.57 -6.82 -8.89
C LEU A 170 -2.91 -6.50 -9.58
N LEU A 171 -4.03 -6.75 -8.92
CA LEU A 171 -5.36 -6.35 -9.40
C LEU A 171 -5.49 -4.84 -9.53
N GLY A 172 -5.00 -4.07 -8.56
CA GLY A 172 -4.97 -2.61 -8.66
C GLY A 172 -4.07 -2.13 -9.81
N SER A 173 -2.91 -2.76 -9.99
CA SER A 173 -1.98 -2.45 -11.10
C SER A 173 -2.60 -2.78 -12.46
N TYR A 174 -3.38 -3.86 -12.55
CA TYR A 174 -4.17 -4.20 -13.73
C TYR A 174 -5.18 -3.11 -14.05
N ALA A 175 -5.93 -2.63 -13.04
CA ALA A 175 -6.89 -1.55 -13.22
C ALA A 175 -6.21 -0.24 -13.68
N LEU A 176 -5.05 0.11 -13.10
CA LEU A 176 -4.27 1.28 -13.52
C LEU A 176 -3.71 1.13 -14.95
N ALA A 177 -3.19 -0.04 -15.31
CA ALA A 177 -2.71 -0.33 -16.66
C ALA A 177 -3.81 -0.21 -17.71
N ASN A 178 -5.01 -0.70 -17.38
CA ASN A 178 -6.14 -0.65 -18.29
C ASN A 178 -6.70 0.77 -18.42
N TRP A 179 -6.72 1.54 -17.32
CA TRP A 179 -7.06 2.96 -17.36
C TRP A 179 -6.09 3.74 -18.25
N TYR A 180 -4.79 3.53 -18.06
CA TYR A 180 -3.73 4.21 -18.82
C TYR A 180 -3.82 3.98 -20.33
N LEU A 181 -4.31 2.82 -20.77
CA LEU A 181 -4.43 2.49 -22.19
C LEU A 181 -5.81 2.74 -22.81
N SER A 182 -6.88 2.66 -22.02
CA SER A 182 -8.25 2.75 -22.55
C SER A 182 -8.91 4.12 -22.32
N GLU A 183 -8.37 4.94 -21.41
CA GLU A 183 -8.94 6.22 -20.94
C GLU A 183 -10.41 6.16 -20.48
N SER A 184 -11.02 4.98 -20.41
CA SER A 184 -12.42 4.81 -20.00
C SER A 184 -12.52 4.87 -18.48
N LEU A 185 -13.25 5.83 -17.90
CA LEU A 185 -13.22 6.04 -16.43
C LEU A 185 -14.02 4.99 -15.62
N ASN A 186 -15.13 4.51 -16.17
CA ASN A 186 -16.17 3.83 -15.36
C ASN A 186 -15.74 2.47 -14.79
N MET A 187 -15.05 1.64 -15.57
CA MET A 187 -14.68 0.28 -15.14
C MET A 187 -13.58 0.29 -14.08
N HIS A 188 -12.64 1.24 -14.15
CA HIS A 188 -11.48 1.31 -13.26
C HIS A 188 -11.84 1.89 -11.89
N ILE A 189 -12.73 2.89 -11.87
CA ILE A 189 -13.30 3.42 -10.62
C ILE A 189 -14.08 2.33 -9.90
N PHE A 190 -14.81 1.47 -10.62
CA PHE A 190 -15.54 0.37 -10.02
C PHE A 190 -14.61 -0.66 -9.35
N VAL A 191 -13.52 -1.06 -10.02
CA VAL A 191 -12.56 -2.03 -9.44
C VAL A 191 -11.83 -1.42 -8.24
N CYS A 192 -11.27 -0.21 -8.38
CA CYS A 192 -10.50 0.42 -7.31
C CYS A 192 -11.40 0.81 -6.12
N GLY A 193 -12.58 1.35 -6.41
CA GLY A 193 -13.60 1.66 -5.40
C GLY A 193 -14.11 0.40 -4.70
N GLY A 194 -14.34 -0.68 -5.45
CA GLY A 194 -14.72 -1.98 -4.90
C GLY A 194 -13.68 -2.56 -3.95
N MET A 195 -12.40 -2.48 -4.30
CA MET A 195 -11.30 -2.87 -3.41
C MET A 195 -11.27 -2.05 -2.12
N PHE A 196 -11.44 -0.73 -2.23
CA PHE A 196 -11.50 0.15 -1.05
C PHE A 196 -12.71 -0.18 -0.16
N LEU A 197 -13.91 -0.28 -0.74
CA LEU A 197 -15.13 -0.61 0.00
C LEU A 197 -15.04 -1.99 0.67
N LEU A 198 -14.48 -2.98 -0.03
CA LEU A 198 -14.22 -4.29 0.56
C LEU A 198 -13.29 -4.18 1.77
N GLY A 199 -12.17 -3.45 1.64
CA GLY A 199 -11.25 -3.21 2.75
C GLY A 199 -11.92 -2.53 3.95
N VAL A 200 -12.77 -1.52 3.70
CA VAL A 200 -13.54 -0.83 4.76
C VAL A 200 -14.50 -1.80 5.46
N VAL A 201 -15.26 -2.59 4.69
CA VAL A 201 -16.22 -3.58 5.24
C VAL A 201 -15.48 -4.62 6.09
N LEU A 202 -14.36 -5.16 5.58
CA LEU A 202 -13.55 -6.12 6.31
C LEU A 202 -12.95 -5.53 7.59
N ASN A 203 -12.51 -4.28 7.57
CA ASN A 203 -12.03 -3.58 8.77
C ASN A 203 -13.14 -3.41 9.82
N ILE A 204 -14.37 -3.09 9.39
CA ILE A 204 -15.52 -3.02 10.29
C ILE A 204 -15.82 -4.39 10.92
N ILE A 205 -15.74 -5.46 10.12
CA ILE A 205 -15.93 -6.84 10.61
C ILE A 205 -14.84 -7.20 11.61
N ARG A 206 -13.56 -6.93 11.28
CA ARG A 206 -12.41 -7.15 12.16
C ARG A 206 -12.63 -6.54 13.53
N ASN A 207 -13.00 -5.26 13.60
CA ASN A 207 -13.16 -4.54 14.86
C ASN A 207 -14.32 -5.07 15.73
N ARG A 208 -15.18 -5.95 15.20
CA ARG A 208 -16.27 -6.59 15.94
C ARG A 208 -15.97 -8.02 16.38
N LEU A 209 -14.92 -8.64 15.83
CA LEU A 209 -14.47 -10.00 16.15
C LEU A 209 -13.45 -9.95 17.28
#